data_AF-A0AAV8V0Y6-F1
#
_entry.id   AF-A0AAV8V0Y6-F1
#
_cell.length_a   1.000
_cell.length_b   1.000
_cell.length_c   1.000
_cell.angle_alpha   90.00
_cell.angle_beta   90.00
_cell.angle_gamma   90.00
#
_symmetry.space_group_name_H-M   'P 1'
#
loop_
_entity.id
_entity.type
_entity.pdbx_description
1 polymer ?
#
loop_
_entity_poly.entity_id
_entity_poly.type
_entity_poly.pdbx_seq_one_letter_code
_entity_poly.pdbx_strand_id
1 'polypeptide(L)'
;MAVSAIEVGFWVSVFFGTSWLLFTMVYTLILFSDLMADIINPIELCEQVNRFRWPEYITHICLFLMLLVRGQYFASLINLPVLAHDGNQLTNNQHLLDNTTIFVQLPKEKRMAELKLIFFLASFFIYLICFLISILKK
;
A
#
# COMPACT_ATOMS: atom_id res chain seq x y z
N MET A 1 -31.12 14.54 6.84
CA MET A 1 -30.94 13.75 8.08
C MET A 1 -29.45 13.45 8.20
N ALA A 2 -28.88 13.50 9.41
CA ALA A 2 -27.44 13.63 9.62
C ALA A 2 -26.63 12.51 8.94
N VAL A 3 -25.57 12.88 8.21
CA VAL A 3 -24.44 11.98 7.93
C VAL A 3 -24.06 11.39 9.28
N SER A 4 -24.17 10.07 9.43
CA SER A 4 -23.90 9.45 10.73
C SER A 4 -22.43 9.68 11.08
N ALA A 5 -22.13 10.07 12.32
CA ALA A 5 -20.74 10.22 12.79
C ALA A 5 -19.89 8.96 12.51
N ILE A 6 -20.55 7.81 12.40
CA ILE A 6 -19.97 6.50 12.06
C ILE A 6 -19.45 6.45 10.62
N GLU A 7 -20.11 7.12 9.65
CA GLU A 7 -19.62 7.21 8.27
C GLU A 7 -18.40 8.09 8.15
N VAL A 8 -18.39 9.24 8.84
CA VAL A 8 -17.23 10.13 8.88
C VAL A 8 -16.05 9.42 9.53
N GLY A 9 -16.27 8.75 10.68
CA GLY A 9 -15.22 7.97 11.35
C GLY A 9 -14.67 6.85 10.48
N PHE A 10 -15.53 6.17 9.69
CA PHE A 10 -15.09 5.15 8.74
C PHE A 10 -14.14 5.72 7.67
N TRP A 11 -14.55 6.80 6.99
CA TRP A 11 -13.71 7.41 5.95
C TRP A 11 -12.40 7.94 6.50
N VAL A 12 -12.42 8.56 7.69
CA VAL A 12 -11.21 9.02 8.39
C VAL A 12 -10.26 7.84 8.65
N SER A 13 -10.76 6.70 9.11
CA SER A 13 -9.93 5.50 9.31
C SER A 13 -9.33 4.97 7.99
N VAL A 14 -10.08 5.03 6.89
CA VAL A 14 -9.57 4.66 5.55
C VAL A 14 -8.45 5.61 5.11
N PHE A 15 -8.61 6.92 5.33
CA PHE A 15 -7.58 7.91 5.01
C PHE A 15 -6.31 7.70 5.82
N PHE A 16 -6.42 7.45 7.13
CA PHE A 16 -5.24 7.13 7.95
C PHE A 16 -4.52 5.87 7.45
N GLY A 17 -5.25 4.80 7.13
CA GLY A 17 -4.67 3.57 6.59
C GLY A 17 -3.97 3.78 5.24
N THR A 18 -4.59 4.53 4.33
CA THR A 18 -3.98 4.85 3.02
C THR A 18 -2.77 5.77 3.15
N SER A 19 -2.80 6.76 4.03
CA SER A 19 -1.64 7.62 4.30
C SER A 19 -0.45 6.83 4.86
N TRP A 20 -0.70 5.87 5.75
CA TRP A 20 0.35 4.96 6.26
C TRP A 20 0.98 4.11 5.14
N LEU A 21 0.15 3.55 4.26
CA LEU A 21 0.62 2.78 3.10
C LEU A 21 1.45 3.65 2.14
N LEU A 22 0.97 4.85 1.82
CA LEU A 22 1.70 5.82 0.98
C LEU A 22 3.06 6.17 1.58
N PHE A 23 3.11 6.45 2.89
CA PHE A 23 4.37 6.74 3.57
C PHE A 23 5.36 5.56 3.46
N THR A 24 4.88 4.34 3.70
CA THR A 24 5.70 3.12 3.61
C THR A 24 6.24 2.89 2.19
N MET A 25 5.44 3.15 1.16
CA MET A 25 5.85 3.07 -0.25
C MET A 25 6.94 4.08 -0.59
N VAL A 26 6.74 5.35 -0.21
CA VAL A 26 7.73 6.41 -0.43
C VAL A 26 9.03 6.10 0.29
N TYR A 27 8.96 5.66 1.54
CA TYR A 27 10.13 5.25 2.33
C TYR A 27 10.90 4.13 1.63
N THR A 28 10.20 3.10 1.13
CA THR A 28 10.81 1.98 0.41
C THR A 28 11.48 2.43 -0.90
N LEU A 29 10.88 3.38 -1.63
CA LEU A 29 11.48 3.95 -2.85
C LEU A 29 12.72 4.80 -2.58
N ILE A 30 12.71 5.58 -1.50
CA ILE A 30 13.90 6.34 -1.07
C ILE A 30 15.02 5.35 -0.76
N LEU A 31 14.74 4.28 -0.01
CA LEU A 31 15.73 3.28 0.35
C LEU A 31 16.33 2.56 -0.86
N PHE A 32 15.52 2.28 -1.88
CA PHE A 32 16.03 1.78 -3.16
C PHE A 32 16.89 2.81 -3.89
N SER A 33 16.53 4.10 -3.84
CA SER A 33 17.33 5.19 -4.40
C SER A 33 18.67 5.36 -3.68
N ASP A 34 18.68 5.25 -2.36
CA ASP A 34 19.88 5.32 -1.52
C ASP A 34 20.82 4.15 -1.82
N LEU A 35 20.30 2.95 -2.08
CA LEU A 35 21.12 1.82 -2.54
C LEU A 35 21.77 2.10 -3.90
N MET A 36 21.04 2.70 -4.86
CA MET A 36 21.61 3.03 -6.18
C MET A 36 22.65 4.16 -6.12
N ALA A 37 22.58 5.00 -5.09
CA ALA A 37 23.55 6.05 -4.82
C ALA A 37 24.73 5.58 -3.94
N ASP A 38 24.83 4.28 -3.66
CA ASP A 38 25.82 3.66 -2.76
C ASP A 38 25.87 4.29 -1.35
N ILE A 39 24.74 4.84 -0.88
CA ILE A 39 24.62 5.47 0.45
C ILE A 39 24.42 4.40 1.55
N ILE A 40 23.74 3.30 1.24
CA ILE A 40 23.38 2.23 2.18
C ILE A 40 23.82 0.85 1.67
N ASN A 41 24.14 -0.05 2.60
CA ASN A 41 24.48 -1.43 2.28
C ASN A 41 23.24 -2.25 1.85
N PRO A 42 23.39 -3.22 0.93
CA PRO A 42 22.29 -4.09 0.49
C PRO A 42 21.69 -4.93 1.63
N ILE A 43 22.50 -5.29 2.63
CA ILE A 43 22.04 -6.05 3.81
C ILE A 43 21.08 -5.20 4.66
N GLU A 44 21.44 -3.94 4.91
CA GLU A 44 20.63 -3.00 5.69
C GLU A 44 19.32 -2.66 4.97
N LEU A 45 19.37 -2.49 3.64
CA LEU A 45 18.18 -2.36 2.80
C LEU A 45 17.24 -3.56 2.97
N CYS A 46 17.75 -4.79 2.82
CA CYS A 46 16.92 -6.00 2.88
C CYS A 46 16.27 -6.17 4.26
N GLU A 47 16.99 -5.87 5.34
CA GLU A 47 16.43 -5.94 6.70
C GLU A 47 15.32 -4.90 6.92
N GLN A 48 15.55 -3.65 6.52
CA GLN A 48 14.57 -2.58 6.66
C GLN A 48 13.33 -2.84 5.80
N VAL A 49 13.49 -3.14 4.51
CA VAL A 49 12.37 -3.44 3.62
C VAL A 49 11.57 -4.64 4.15
N ASN A 50 12.22 -5.70 4.59
CA ASN A 50 11.54 -6.87 5.13
C ASN A 50 10.74 -6.54 6.41
N ARG A 51 11.30 -5.70 7.28
CA ARG A 51 10.61 -5.24 8.51
C ARG A 51 9.35 -4.43 8.19
N PHE A 52 9.37 -3.60 7.14
CA PHE A 52 8.24 -2.77 6.73
C PHE A 52 7.23 -3.50 5.82
N ARG A 53 7.64 -4.59 5.17
CA ARG A 53 6.79 -5.37 4.26
C ARG A 53 5.62 -6.08 4.99
N TRP A 54 5.85 -6.60 6.19
CA TRP A 54 4.78 -7.19 7.00
C TRP A 54 3.68 -6.19 7.41
N PRO A 55 3.99 -5.03 8.01
CA PRO A 55 2.96 -4.06 8.36
C PRO A 55 2.24 -3.48 7.13
N GLU A 56 2.89 -3.40 5.96
CA GLU A 56 2.24 -3.06 4.70
C GLU A 56 1.12 -4.06 4.35
N TYR A 57 1.42 -5.36 4.31
CA TYR A 57 0.43 -6.37 3.97
C TYR A 57 -0.75 -6.39 4.94
N ILE A 58 -0.46 -6.31 6.25
CA ILE A 58 -1.50 -6.29 7.27
C ILE A 58 -2.41 -5.07 7.09
N THR A 59 -1.83 -3.89 6.86
CA THR A 59 -2.60 -2.65 6.68
C THR A 59 -3.43 -2.71 5.41
N HIS A 60 -2.88 -3.24 4.31
CA HIS A 60 -3.59 -3.35 3.04
C HIS A 60 -4.76 -4.35 3.11
N ILE A 61 -4.55 -5.52 3.71
CA ILE A 61 -5.62 -6.52 3.95
C ILE A 61 -6.70 -5.95 4.86
N CYS A 62 -6.31 -5.27 5.95
CA CYS A 62 -7.25 -4.62 6.87
C CYS A 62 -8.10 -3.58 6.14
N LEU A 63 -7.48 -2.73 5.31
CA LEU A 63 -8.16 -1.71 4.53
C LEU A 63 -9.14 -2.32 3.52
N PHE A 64 -8.72 -3.38 2.83
CA PHE A 64 -9.58 -4.13 1.91
C PHE A 64 -10.81 -4.73 2.61
N LEU A 65 -10.62 -5.38 3.77
CA LEU A 65 -11.72 -5.93 4.57
C LEU A 65 -12.69 -4.84 5.05
N MET A 66 -12.16 -3.69 5.47
CA MET A 66 -12.98 -2.55 5.92
C MET A 66 -13.86 -2.00 4.79
N LEU A 67 -13.33 -1.90 3.56
CA LEU A 67 -14.09 -1.48 2.38
C LEU A 67 -15.16 -2.50 2.00
N LEU A 68 -14.88 -3.79 2.16
CA LEU A 68 -15.78 -4.88 1.83
C LEU A 68 -16.98 -4.92 2.80
N VAL A 69 -16.75 -4.72 4.10
CA VAL A 69 -17.83 -4.65 5.11
C VAL A 69 -18.79 -3.48 4.86
N ARG A 70 -18.32 -2.36 4.30
CA ARG A 70 -19.17 -1.21 3.93
C ARG A 70 -19.87 -1.36 2.57
N GLY A 71 -19.63 -2.43 1.81
CA GLY A 71 -20.26 -2.66 0.52
C GLY A 71 -19.73 -1.76 -0.61
N GLN A 72 -18.52 -1.21 -0.47
CA GLN A 72 -17.86 -0.43 -1.52
C GLN A 72 -17.18 -1.39 -2.52
N TYR A 73 -17.99 -2.10 -3.30
CA TYR A 73 -17.51 -3.15 -4.22
C TYR A 73 -16.57 -2.62 -5.30
N PHE A 74 -16.81 -1.40 -5.81
CA PHE A 74 -15.97 -0.80 -6.85
C PHE A 74 -14.55 -0.49 -6.34
N ALA A 75 -14.45 0.14 -5.15
CA ALA A 75 -13.18 0.38 -4.48
C ALA A 75 -12.44 -0.92 -4.14
N SER A 76 -13.17 -1.94 -3.68
CA SER A 76 -12.59 -3.25 -3.36
C SER A 76 -12.05 -3.94 -4.61
N LEU A 77 -12.79 -3.91 -5.74
CA LEU A 77 -12.36 -4.50 -7.01
C LEU A 77 -11.05 -3.90 -7.53
N ILE A 78 -10.87 -2.59 -7.34
CA ILE A 78 -9.66 -1.87 -7.75
C ILE A 78 -8.43 -2.35 -6.94
N ASN A 79 -8.57 -2.67 -5.65
CA ASN A 79 -7.48 -3.16 -4.79
C ASN A 79 -7.14 -4.65 -4.97
N LEU A 80 -8.06 -5.41 -5.57
CA LEU A 80 -7.93 -6.85 -5.80
C LEU A 80 -6.67 -7.26 -6.59
N PRO A 81 -6.24 -6.59 -7.69
CA PRO A 81 -5.00 -6.92 -8.39
C PRO A 81 -3.74 -6.77 -7.52
N VAL A 82 -3.68 -5.74 -6.66
CA VAL A 82 -2.55 -5.55 -5.74
C VAL A 82 -2.54 -6.62 -4.67
N LEU A 83 -3.72 -6.93 -4.11
CA LEU A 83 -3.89 -7.98 -3.11
C LEU A 83 -3.53 -9.37 -3.66
N ALA A 84 -3.90 -9.66 -4.91
CA ALA A 84 -3.55 -10.91 -5.59
C ALA A 84 -2.04 -11.01 -5.83
N HIS A 85 -1.38 -9.91 -6.19
CA HIS A 85 0.06 -9.86 -6.34
C HIS A 85 0.79 -10.10 -5.00
N ASP A 86 0.32 -9.47 -3.93
CA ASP A 86 0.86 -9.66 -2.58
C ASP A 86 0.65 -11.09 -2.07
N GLY A 87 -0.54 -11.67 -2.31
CA GLY A 87 -0.83 -13.06 -1.96
C GLY A 87 0.02 -14.07 -2.73
N ASN A 88 0.30 -13.80 -4.01
CA ASN A 88 1.18 -14.65 -4.82
C ASN A 88 2.63 -14.60 -4.31
N GLN A 89 3.12 -13.42 -3.90
CA GLN A 89 4.44 -13.29 -3.27
C GLN A 89 4.52 -14.01 -1.92
N LEU A 90 3.45 -13.97 -1.13
CA LEU A 90 3.39 -14.68 0.14
C LEU A 90 3.45 -16.20 -0.06
N THR A 91 2.72 -16.71 -1.06
CA THR A 91 2.65 -18.14 -1.37
C THR A 91 3.94 -18.68 -1.98
N ASN A 92 4.67 -17.85 -2.74
CA ASN A 92 5.87 -18.28 -3.47
C ASN A 92 7.17 -18.16 -2.65
N ASN A 93 7.10 -17.91 -1.33
CA ASN A 93 8.26 -17.71 -0.44
C ASN A 93 9.26 -16.61 -0.88
N GLN A 94 8.85 -15.70 -1.77
CA GLN A 94 9.66 -14.57 -2.24
C GLN A 94 9.42 -13.29 -1.42
N HIS A 95 8.79 -13.44 -0.25
CA HIS A 95 8.49 -12.32 0.64
C HIS A 95 9.74 -11.70 1.30
N LEU A 96 10.88 -12.38 1.27
CA LEU A 96 12.16 -11.84 1.74
C LEU A 96 12.99 -11.36 0.54
N LEU A 97 13.45 -10.11 0.60
CA LEU A 97 14.50 -9.64 -0.33
C LEU A 97 15.79 -10.40 0.01
N ASP A 98 16.33 -11.12 -0.97
CA ASP A 98 17.63 -11.79 -0.84
C ASP A 98 18.74 -10.78 -1.21
N ASN A 99 19.69 -10.63 -0.29
CA ASN A 99 20.82 -9.71 -0.44
C ASN A 99 21.79 -10.13 -1.56
N THR A 100 21.80 -11.41 -1.95
CA THR A 100 22.72 -11.93 -2.98
C THR A 100 22.24 -11.64 -4.40
N THR A 101 20.93 -11.53 -4.63
CA THR A 101 20.32 -11.24 -5.94
C THR A 101 19.75 -9.83 -6.05
N ILE A 102 19.89 -9.01 -5.00
CA ILE A 102 19.25 -7.69 -4.89
C ILE A 102 19.55 -6.79 -6.09
N PHE A 103 20.81 -6.71 -6.54
CA PHE A 103 21.19 -5.83 -7.65
C PHE A 103 20.58 -6.23 -9.00
N VAL A 104 20.30 -7.52 -9.20
CA VAL A 104 19.66 -8.03 -10.43
C VAL A 104 18.14 -7.79 -10.38
N GLN A 105 17.53 -7.92 -9.20
CA GLN A 105 16.09 -7.76 -9.01
C GLN A 105 15.67 -6.30 -8.76
N LEU A 106 16.62 -5.44 -8.35
CA LEU A 106 16.42 -4.03 -8.00
C LEU A 106 15.57 -3.24 -9.01
N PRO A 107 15.86 -3.24 -10.33
CA PRO A 107 15.06 -2.47 -11.29
C PRO A 107 13.62 -2.98 -11.41
N LYS A 108 13.40 -4.28 -11.19
CA LYS A 108 12.06 -4.90 -11.22
C LYS A 108 11.27 -4.55 -9.96
N GLU A 109 11.86 -4.76 -8.78
CA GLU A 109 11.23 -4.49 -7.49
C GLU A 109 10.95 -3.00 -7.29
N LYS A 110 11.90 -2.12 -7.69
CA LYS A 110 11.70 -0.66 -7.69
C LYS A 110 10.50 -0.29 -8.57
N ARG A 111 10.43 -0.80 -9.80
CA ARG A 111 9.32 -0.50 -10.72
C ARG A 111 7.98 -1.00 -10.17
N MET A 112 7.95 -2.14 -9.49
CA MET A 112 6.74 -2.62 -8.80
C MET A 112 6.34 -1.71 -7.63
N ALA A 113 7.30 -1.25 -6.83
CA ALA A 113 7.05 -0.29 -5.75
C ALA A 113 6.54 1.07 -6.29
N GLU A 114 7.09 1.56 -7.40
CA GLU A 114 6.61 2.78 -8.08
C GLU A 114 5.18 2.62 -8.60
N LEU A 115 4.85 1.47 -9.19
CA LEU A 115 3.48 1.16 -9.63
C LEU A 115 2.51 1.08 -8.46
N LYS A 116 2.91 0.43 -7.35
CA LYS A 116 2.11 0.39 -6.11
C LYS A 116 1.89 1.79 -5.54
N LEU A 117 2.91 2.66 -5.54
CA LEU A 117 2.79 4.04 -5.10
C LEU A 117 1.73 4.79 -5.92
N ILE A 118 1.82 4.74 -7.25
CA ILE A 118 0.86 5.40 -8.15
C ILE A 118 -0.54 4.87 -7.90
N PHE A 119 -0.68 3.57 -7.70
CA PHE A 119 -1.95 2.92 -7.40
C PHE A 119 -2.55 3.42 -6.07
N PHE A 120 -1.77 3.44 -4.98
CA PHE A 120 -2.26 3.93 -3.69
C PHE A 120 -2.59 5.42 -3.72
N LEU A 121 -1.83 6.20 -4.49
CA LEU A 121 -2.10 7.63 -4.68
C LEU A 121 -3.41 7.85 -5.44
N ALA A 122 -3.66 7.09 -6.50
CA ALA A 122 -4.92 7.13 -7.22
C ALA A 122 -6.10 6.69 -6.33
N SER A 123 -5.96 5.60 -5.59
CA SER A 123 -6.96 5.13 -4.62
C SER A 123 -7.27 6.18 -3.55
N PHE A 124 -6.26 6.92 -3.07
CA PHE A 124 -6.46 8.01 -2.11
C PHE A 124 -7.41 9.09 -2.65
N PHE A 125 -7.22 9.54 -3.90
CA PHE A 125 -8.12 10.52 -4.53
C PHE A 125 -9.52 9.95 -4.77
N ILE A 126 -9.63 8.66 -5.16
CA ILE A 126 -10.93 7.98 -5.31
C ILE A 126 -11.67 7.97 -3.97
N TYR A 127 -11.00 7.62 -2.87
CA TYR A 127 -11.60 7.63 -1.54
C TYR A 127 -12.03 9.03 -1.11
N LEU A 128 -11.25 10.05 -1.47
CA LEU A 128 -11.60 11.46 -1.23
C LEU A 128 -12.89 11.83 -1.96
N ILE A 129 -13.02 11.47 -3.23
CA ILE A 129 -14.23 11.72 -4.03
C ILE A 129 -15.43 10.96 -3.44
N CYS A 130 -15.26 9.69 -3.07
CA CYS A 130 -16.33 8.90 -2.44
C CYS A 130 -16.80 9.51 -1.11
N PHE A 131 -15.86 10.00 -0.28
CA PHE A 131 -16.17 10.71 0.95
C PHE A 131 -16.94 12.02 0.67
N LEU A 132 -16.49 12.82 -0.30
CA LEU A 132 -17.18 14.05 -0.69
C LEU A 132 -18.60 13.79 -1.18
N ILE A 133 -18.79 12.76 -2.03
CA ILE A 133 -20.13 12.36 -2.48
C ILE A 133 -20.98 11.95 -1.28
N SER A 134 -20.44 11.17 -0.34
CA SER A 134 -21.15 10.74 0.87
C SER A 134 -21.61 11.93 1.72
N ILE A 135 -20.81 12.99 1.81
CA ILE A 135 -21.17 14.23 2.52
C ILE A 135 -22.19 15.05 1.74
N LEU A 136 -22.03 15.14 0.41
CA LEU A 136 -22.85 15.97 -0.46
C LEU A 136 -24.26 15.41 -0.66
N LYS A 137 -24.43 14.09 -0.65
CA LYS A 137 -25.70 13.37 -0.85
C LYS A 137 -26.69 13.49 0.33
N LYS A 138 -26.64 14.63 1.02
CA LYS A 138 -27.41 15.01 2.19
C LYS A 138 -28.93 14.94 1.99
#